data_AF-A0A8C2CB13-F1
#
_entry.id   AF-A0A8C2CB13-F1
#
_cell.length_a   1.000
_cell.length_b   1.000
_cell.length_c   1.000
_cell.angle_alpha   90.00
_cell.angle_beta   90.00
_cell.angle_gamma   90.00
#
_symmetry.space_group_name_H-M   'P 1'
#
loop_
_entity.id
_entity.type
_entity.pdbx_description
1 polymer ?
#
loop_
_entity_poly.entity_id
_entity_poly.type
_entity_poly.pdbx_seq_one_letter_code
_entity_poly.pdbx_strand_id
1 'polypeptide(L)'
;MTTTAARASSFRAVWGVLLMSSLITLSKSTKLNVPKLLLPLSTRVPVNITLTAQRGCYKCPPALLVTFNIPVLVTGHILRCDVIINRIESIQVVTTIRQLFTNDPPLQLSVRAFDSEGNTFSCLAGLKFNWRLAKEFVRHHDAGYAPPPHILSLEDAGQWGESVLLYGIHSGSALIKVSFLHPEHKHVEAASVTLFVIDRLHLSPVGDTYLLQGSTIRYTMWKTEQEGETGTNEIYIHPVCLC
;
A
#
# COMPACT_ATOMS: atom_id res chain seq x y z
N MET A 1 -50.48 8.72 -64.75
CA MET A 1 -50.39 7.37 -64.16
C MET A 1 -48.92 7.15 -63.82
N THR A 2 -48.42 7.54 -62.64
CA THR A 2 -48.33 6.73 -61.40
C THR A 2 -47.83 5.30 -61.73
N THR A 3 -46.72 4.76 -61.21
CA THR A 3 -46.32 4.71 -59.79
C THR A 3 -44.89 4.11 -59.65
N THR A 4 -44.08 4.73 -58.78
CA THR A 4 -43.22 4.13 -57.73
C THR A 4 -42.67 2.69 -57.86
N ALA A 5 -41.34 2.53 -57.89
CA ALA A 5 -40.63 1.38 -57.32
C ALA A 5 -39.10 1.61 -57.24
N ALA A 6 -38.64 2.50 -56.36
CA ALA A 6 -37.20 2.65 -56.08
C ALA A 6 -36.95 2.96 -54.60
N ARG A 7 -37.37 2.06 -53.70
CA ARG A 7 -37.07 2.20 -52.27
C ARG A 7 -37.22 0.87 -51.51
N ALA A 8 -36.44 -0.16 -51.88
CA ALA A 8 -36.45 -1.42 -51.14
C ALA A 8 -35.06 -2.09 -50.94
N SER A 9 -34.02 -1.66 -51.67
CA SER A 9 -32.69 -2.28 -51.57
C SER A 9 -31.76 -1.64 -50.52
N SER A 10 -31.98 -0.37 -50.15
CA SER A 10 -31.09 0.37 -49.25
C SER A 10 -31.26 0.00 -47.77
N PHE A 11 -32.48 -0.36 -47.33
CA PHE A 11 -32.76 -0.62 -45.91
C PHE A 11 -32.15 -1.92 -45.37
N ARG A 12 -32.03 -2.97 -46.20
CA ARG A 12 -31.42 -4.25 -45.81
C ARG A 12 -29.91 -4.15 -45.67
N ALA A 13 -29.26 -3.34 -46.50
CA ALA A 13 -27.81 -3.13 -46.45
C ALA A 13 -27.40 -2.34 -45.20
N VAL A 14 -28.16 -1.30 -44.84
CA VAL A 14 -27.87 -0.48 -43.64
C VAL A 14 -28.03 -1.28 -42.35
N TRP A 15 -29.06 -2.13 -42.24
CA TRP A 15 -29.21 -3.02 -41.09
C TRP A 15 -28.18 -4.14 -41.06
N GLY A 16 -27.76 -4.68 -42.22
CA GLY A 16 -26.67 -5.65 -42.29
C GLY A 16 -25.33 -5.07 -41.85
N VAL A 17 -25.03 -3.82 -42.22
CA VAL A 17 -23.83 -3.10 -41.79
C VAL A 17 -23.89 -2.73 -40.30
N LEU A 18 -25.07 -2.35 -39.78
CA LEU A 18 -25.26 -2.08 -38.34
C LEU A 18 -25.16 -3.36 -37.49
N LEU A 19 -25.65 -4.52 -37.97
CA LEU A 19 -25.48 -5.80 -37.30
C LEU A 19 -24.02 -6.26 -37.30
N MET A 20 -23.31 -6.07 -38.41
CA MET A 20 -21.88 -6.38 -38.52
C MET A 20 -21.03 -5.41 -37.70
N SER A 21 -21.38 -4.12 -37.62
CA SER A 21 -20.68 -3.17 -36.75
C SER A 21 -20.91 -3.46 -35.26
N SER A 22 -22.10 -3.97 -34.89
CA SER A 22 -22.41 -4.42 -33.53
C SER A 22 -21.62 -5.67 -33.13
N LEU A 23 -21.38 -6.59 -34.07
CA LEU A 23 -20.54 -7.79 -33.87
C LEU A 23 -19.03 -7.48 -33.77
N ILE A 24 -18.55 -6.36 -34.34
CA ILE A 24 -17.12 -5.99 -34.30
C ILE A 24 -16.74 -5.30 -32.97
N THR A 25 -17.71 -4.86 -32.16
CA THR A 25 -17.43 -4.17 -30.88
C THR A 25 -17.02 -5.07 -29.70
N LEU A 26 -16.89 -6.39 -29.87
CA LEU A 26 -16.58 -7.30 -28.77
C LEU A 26 -15.35 -8.19 -29.02
N SER A 27 -14.23 -7.58 -29.41
CA SER A 27 -12.92 -8.24 -29.27
C SER A 27 -11.83 -7.25 -28.87
N LYS A 28 -11.88 -6.79 -27.61
CA LYS A 28 -10.71 -6.21 -26.96
C LYS A 28 -9.72 -7.33 -26.66
N SER A 29 -8.85 -7.65 -27.62
CA SER A 29 -7.69 -8.51 -27.38
C SER A 29 -6.61 -7.69 -26.68
N THR A 30 -6.36 -7.98 -25.41
CA THR A 30 -5.24 -7.39 -24.66
C THR A 30 -4.05 -8.32 -24.80
N LYS A 31 -2.98 -7.87 -25.46
CA LYS A 31 -1.69 -8.58 -25.47
C LYS A 31 -1.21 -8.64 -24.03
N LEU A 32 -1.29 -9.82 -23.42
CA LEU A 32 -0.81 -10.04 -22.07
C LEU A 32 0.72 -9.99 -22.11
N ASN A 33 1.29 -8.91 -21.56
CA ASN A 33 2.72 -8.88 -21.28
C ASN A 33 2.99 -10.02 -20.29
N VAL A 34 3.82 -11.01 -20.64
CA VAL A 34 4.20 -12.08 -19.72
C VAL A 34 5.03 -11.43 -18.62
N PRO A 35 4.50 -11.25 -17.40
CA PRO A 35 5.24 -10.60 -16.35
C PRO A 35 6.31 -11.56 -15.86
N LYS A 36 7.46 -11.00 -15.53
CA LYS A 36 8.51 -11.69 -14.78
C LYS A 36 8.27 -11.39 -13.31
N LEU A 37 7.99 -12.41 -12.51
CA LEU A 37 7.83 -12.29 -11.06
C LEU A 37 9.10 -12.77 -10.39
N LEU A 38 9.63 -11.98 -9.45
CA LEU A 38 10.75 -12.38 -8.60
C LEU A 38 10.21 -12.83 -7.25
N LEU A 39 10.41 -14.11 -6.92
CA LEU A 39 9.96 -14.73 -5.68
C LEU A 39 11.13 -15.20 -4.82
N PRO A 40 10.99 -15.13 -3.48
CA PRO A 40 12.01 -15.57 -2.56
C PRO A 40 12.19 -17.10 -2.60
N LEU A 41 13.45 -17.54 -2.56
CA LEU A 41 13.84 -18.94 -2.46
C LEU A 41 13.47 -19.51 -1.08
N SER A 42 12.74 -20.64 -1.06
CA SER A 42 12.47 -21.44 0.14
C SER A 42 13.04 -22.84 -0.07
N THR A 43 13.90 -23.30 0.84
CA THR A 43 14.69 -24.53 0.65
C THR A 43 14.06 -25.78 1.28
N ARG A 44 12.98 -25.64 2.06
CA ARG A 44 12.44 -26.74 2.90
C ARG A 44 10.99 -27.14 2.63
N VAL A 45 10.24 -26.42 1.79
CA VAL A 45 8.81 -26.71 1.54
C VAL A 45 8.52 -26.77 0.04
N PRO A 46 8.05 -27.91 -0.51
CA PRO A 46 7.48 -28.01 -1.86
C PRO A 46 6.00 -27.59 -1.87
N VAL A 47 5.51 -27.09 -3.00
CA VAL A 47 4.39 -26.12 -3.02
C VAL A 47 3.60 -26.24 -4.31
N ASN A 48 2.30 -25.88 -4.34
CA ASN A 48 1.60 -25.28 -5.51
C ASN A 48 1.33 -23.72 -5.47
N ILE A 49 1.55 -22.94 -6.56
CA ILE A 49 1.21 -21.49 -6.67
C ILE A 49 -0.03 -21.24 -7.53
N THR A 50 -1.10 -20.66 -6.96
CA THR A 50 -2.24 -20.09 -7.70
C THR A 50 -2.15 -18.57 -7.83
N LEU A 51 -1.72 -18.08 -9.00
CA LEU A 51 -1.83 -16.66 -9.34
C LEU A 51 -3.27 -16.34 -9.73
N THR A 52 -3.92 -15.46 -8.98
CA THR A 52 -5.22 -14.90 -9.41
C THR A 52 -4.96 -13.63 -10.20
N ALA A 53 -5.41 -13.62 -11.45
CA ALA A 53 -5.36 -12.44 -12.31
C ALA A 53 -6.77 -11.84 -12.40
N GLN A 54 -6.92 -10.59 -11.97
CA GLN A 54 -8.16 -9.85 -12.13
C GLN A 54 -7.84 -8.63 -13.00
N ARG A 55 -8.40 -8.57 -14.21
CA ARG A 55 -8.20 -7.46 -15.18
C ARG A 55 -6.72 -7.18 -15.54
N GLY A 56 -5.87 -8.21 -15.58
CA GLY A 56 -4.44 -8.07 -15.95
C GLY A 56 -3.48 -7.76 -14.79
N CYS A 57 -3.98 -7.67 -13.55
CA CYS A 57 -3.14 -7.52 -12.35
C CYS A 57 -3.02 -8.85 -11.60
N TYR A 58 -1.80 -9.21 -11.21
CA TYR A 58 -1.50 -10.44 -10.45
C TYR A 58 -1.57 -10.14 -8.96
N LYS A 59 -2.33 -10.92 -8.20
CA LYS A 59 -2.33 -10.84 -6.73
C LYS A 59 -1.32 -11.83 -6.16
N CYS A 60 -0.65 -11.43 -5.08
CA CYS A 60 0.22 -12.37 -4.39
C CYS A 60 -0.61 -13.48 -3.71
N PRO A 61 -0.20 -14.75 -3.85
CA PRO A 61 -0.82 -15.86 -3.12
C PRO A 61 -0.60 -15.75 -1.59
N PRO A 62 -1.55 -16.28 -0.80
CA PRO A 62 -1.51 -16.17 0.66
C PRO A 62 -0.43 -16.97 1.39
N ALA A 63 0.32 -17.82 0.68
CA ALA A 63 1.37 -18.61 1.27
C ALA A 63 2.60 -18.64 0.36
N LEU A 64 3.77 -18.51 0.97
CA LEU A 64 5.06 -18.69 0.31
C LEU A 64 5.23 -20.14 0.02
N LEU A 65 4.81 -20.48 -1.17
CA LEU A 65 4.99 -21.79 -1.63
C LEU A 65 5.49 -21.59 -3.15
N VAL A 66 6.38 -22.41 -3.79
CA VAL A 66 6.61 -22.56 -5.27
C VAL A 66 6.46 -23.97 -5.98
N THR A 67 5.54 -24.14 -6.95
CA THR A 67 5.71 -25.04 -8.14
C THR A 67 4.99 -24.47 -9.37
N PHE A 68 5.62 -24.68 -10.52
CA PHE A 68 5.19 -24.28 -11.86
C PHE A 68 4.19 -25.31 -12.41
N ASN A 69 2.91 -24.96 -12.49
CA ASN A 69 2.06 -25.17 -13.67
C ASN A 69 0.63 -24.70 -13.37
N ILE A 70 0.19 -23.53 -13.85
CA ILE A 70 -1.25 -23.21 -13.84
C ILE A 70 -1.66 -22.47 -15.11
N PRO A 71 -2.44 -23.10 -16.01
CA PRO A 71 -3.31 -22.35 -16.89
C PRO A 71 -4.42 -21.72 -16.05
N VAL A 72 -4.38 -20.39 -15.88
CA VAL A 72 -5.50 -19.66 -15.28
C VAL A 72 -6.70 -19.83 -16.20
N LEU A 73 -7.75 -20.53 -15.78
CA LEU A 73 -9.03 -20.56 -16.48
C LEU A 73 -9.94 -19.48 -15.89
N VAL A 74 -9.65 -18.23 -16.21
CA VAL A 74 -10.68 -17.19 -16.23
C VAL A 74 -10.97 -16.98 -17.71
N THR A 75 -12.22 -17.24 -18.12
CA THR A 75 -12.74 -17.11 -19.49
C THR A 75 -12.06 -17.97 -20.59
N GLY A 76 -11.32 -19.03 -20.25
CA GLY A 76 -10.67 -19.91 -21.25
C GLY A 76 -9.35 -19.36 -21.81
N HIS A 77 -8.78 -18.33 -21.19
CA HIS A 77 -7.49 -17.75 -21.58
C HIS A 77 -6.34 -18.22 -20.68
N ILE A 78 -5.38 -18.97 -21.23
CA ILE A 78 -4.15 -19.34 -20.53
C ILE A 78 -3.27 -18.10 -20.35
N LEU A 79 -3.17 -17.61 -19.11
CA LEU A 79 -2.19 -16.58 -18.74
C LEU A 79 -0.85 -17.24 -18.45
N ARG A 80 0.21 -16.79 -19.11
CA ARG A 80 1.59 -17.23 -18.87
C ARG A 80 2.31 -16.21 -18.01
N CYS A 81 3.12 -16.68 -17.07
CA CYS A 81 3.94 -15.86 -16.20
C CYS A 81 5.28 -16.55 -16.01
N ASP A 82 6.38 -15.80 -16.13
CA ASP A 82 7.71 -16.31 -15.83
C ASP A 82 8.01 -16.03 -14.36
N VAL A 83 8.35 -17.07 -13.60
CA VAL A 83 8.70 -16.96 -12.18
C VAL A 83 10.20 -17.15 -12.04
N ILE A 84 10.86 -16.19 -11.43
CA ILE A 84 12.29 -16.22 -11.11
C ILE A 84 12.38 -16.40 -9.60
N ILE A 85 13.11 -17.41 -9.15
CA ILE A 85 13.32 -17.68 -7.72
C ILE A 85 14.73 -17.21 -7.37
N ASN A 86 14.87 -16.36 -6.37
CA ASN A 86 16.18 -15.87 -5.93
C ASN A 86 16.27 -15.71 -4.40
N ARG A 87 17.50 -15.60 -3.88
CA ARG A 87 17.78 -15.36 -2.47
C ARG A 87 17.60 -13.88 -2.13
N ILE A 88 17.00 -13.61 -0.97
CA ILE A 88 16.93 -12.25 -0.41
C ILE A 88 18.31 -11.90 0.17
N GLU A 89 18.88 -10.77 -0.24
CA GLU A 89 20.14 -10.26 0.29
C GLU A 89 19.95 -9.08 1.24
N SER A 90 18.96 -8.22 0.98
CA SER A 90 18.67 -7.08 1.85
C SER A 90 17.18 -6.78 1.95
N ILE A 91 16.80 -6.04 3.01
CA ILE A 91 15.44 -5.56 3.23
C ILE A 91 15.46 -4.07 3.58
N GLN A 92 14.33 -3.41 3.35
CA GLN A 92 14.11 -2.01 3.68
C GLN A 92 12.67 -1.81 4.16
N VAL A 93 12.49 -0.92 5.14
CA VAL A 93 11.15 -0.48 5.55
C VAL A 93 10.69 0.66 4.63
N VAL A 94 9.55 0.46 4.00
CA VAL A 94 8.86 1.43 3.15
C VAL A 94 7.71 2.04 3.92
N THR A 95 7.63 3.38 3.87
CA THR A 95 6.57 4.18 4.48
C THR A 95 6.20 5.33 3.56
N THR A 96 4.97 5.81 3.64
CA THR A 96 4.49 7.00 2.92
C THR A 96 4.92 8.29 3.59
N ILE A 97 5.02 8.31 4.92
CA ILE A 97 5.37 9.47 5.74
C ILE A 97 6.35 9.08 6.85
N ARG A 98 7.17 10.03 7.31
CA ARG A 98 8.09 9.87 8.45
C ARG A 98 7.67 10.63 9.71
N GLN A 99 6.68 11.50 9.56
CA GLN A 99 6.11 12.29 10.64
C GLN A 99 4.65 11.90 10.77
N LEU A 100 4.24 11.53 11.97
CA LEU A 100 2.87 11.16 12.31
C LEU A 100 2.39 12.12 13.39
N PHE A 101 1.14 12.58 13.30
CA PHE A 101 0.57 13.34 14.40
C PHE A 101 -0.04 12.41 15.45
N THR A 102 -0.06 12.86 16.70
CA THR A 102 -0.86 12.18 17.71
C THR A 102 -2.32 12.17 17.31
N ASN A 103 -3.00 11.04 17.56
CA ASN A 103 -4.43 10.84 17.28
C ASN A 103 -4.82 10.82 15.79
N ASP A 104 -3.84 10.87 14.87
CA ASP A 104 -4.09 10.61 13.46
C ASP A 104 -4.35 9.10 13.22
N PRO A 105 -4.99 8.73 12.09
CA PRO A 105 -5.14 7.35 11.67
C PRO A 105 -3.79 6.60 11.61
N PRO A 106 -3.79 5.27 11.75
CA PRO A 106 -2.56 4.50 11.82
C PRO A 106 -1.77 4.58 10.50
N LEU A 107 -0.45 4.64 10.64
CA LEU A 107 0.47 4.58 9.52
C LEU A 107 0.77 3.12 9.15
N GLN A 108 0.68 2.81 7.87
CA GLN A 108 1.12 1.52 7.33
C GLN A 108 2.61 1.53 7.01
N LEU A 109 3.34 0.60 7.63
CA LEU A 109 4.70 0.25 7.24
C LEU A 109 4.68 -1.05 6.46
N SER A 110 5.54 -1.14 5.45
CA SER A 110 5.74 -2.37 4.69
C SER A 110 7.22 -2.67 4.52
N VAL A 111 7.56 -3.94 4.35
CA VAL A 111 8.91 -4.39 4.04
C VAL A 111 9.03 -4.57 2.53
N ARG A 112 10.12 -4.05 1.97
CA ARG A 112 10.58 -4.36 0.63
C ARG A 112 11.87 -5.15 0.74
N ALA A 113 12.01 -6.19 -0.07
CA ALA A 113 13.21 -7.02 -0.12
C ALA A 113 13.91 -6.90 -1.47
N PHE A 114 15.22 -7.08 -1.46
CA PHE A 114 16.07 -7.00 -2.65
C PHE A 114 17.00 -8.22 -2.77
N ASP A 115 17.28 -8.60 -4.01
CA ASP A 115 18.31 -9.59 -4.33
C ASP A 115 19.71 -8.95 -4.44
N SER A 116 20.72 -9.74 -4.79
CA SER A 116 22.10 -9.28 -4.97
C SER A 116 22.27 -8.25 -6.10
N GLU A 117 21.34 -8.22 -7.04
CA GLU A 117 21.35 -7.30 -8.19
C GLU A 117 20.56 -6.00 -7.89
N GLY A 118 19.89 -5.92 -6.73
CA GLY A 118 19.06 -4.79 -6.34
C GLY A 118 17.63 -4.85 -6.89
N ASN A 119 17.20 -5.97 -7.48
CA ASN A 119 15.83 -6.14 -7.93
C ASN A 119 14.88 -6.33 -6.74
N THR A 120 13.69 -5.77 -6.84
CA THR A 120 12.65 -5.90 -5.82
C THR A 120 11.88 -7.21 -5.98
N PHE A 121 11.75 -7.97 -4.89
CA PHE A 121 10.86 -9.14 -4.86
C PHE A 121 9.39 -8.74 -5.05
N SER A 122 8.69 -9.46 -5.92
CA SER A 122 7.29 -9.20 -6.23
C SER A 122 6.35 -9.63 -5.11
N CYS A 123 6.78 -10.57 -4.25
CA CYS A 123 6.01 -10.93 -3.07
C CYS A 123 6.86 -11.48 -1.91
N LEU A 124 6.44 -11.17 -0.69
CA LEU A 124 6.99 -11.66 0.59
C LEU A 124 5.96 -12.40 1.45
N ALA A 125 4.77 -12.67 0.92
CA ALA A 125 3.68 -13.34 1.62
C ALA A 125 4.14 -14.68 2.17
N GLY A 126 3.77 -15.00 3.41
CA GLY A 126 4.16 -16.22 4.11
C GLY A 126 5.54 -16.14 4.80
N LEU A 127 6.35 -15.10 4.54
CA LEU A 127 7.50 -14.81 5.39
C LEU A 127 7.04 -14.17 6.69
N LYS A 128 7.70 -14.58 7.76
CA LYS A 128 7.45 -14.07 9.11
C LYS A 128 8.51 -13.05 9.44
N PHE A 129 8.07 -11.90 9.91
CA PHE A 129 8.93 -10.80 10.28
C PHE A 129 8.86 -10.57 11.78
N ASN A 130 10.01 -10.31 12.38
CA ASN A 130 10.13 -9.83 13.74
C ASN A 130 10.23 -8.30 13.70
N TRP A 131 9.12 -7.65 14.02
CA TRP A 131 9.04 -6.21 14.19
C TRP A 131 9.33 -5.84 15.64
N ARG A 132 10.36 -5.02 15.85
CA ARG A 132 10.76 -4.49 17.15
C ARG A 132 10.57 -2.99 17.14
N LEU A 133 9.82 -2.48 18.11
CA LEU A 133 9.56 -1.07 18.29
C LEU A 133 9.69 -0.76 19.77
N ALA A 134 10.07 0.48 20.07
CA ALA A 134 10.12 0.95 21.45
C ALA A 134 8.72 1.14 22.09
N LYS A 135 7.63 1.04 21.30
CA LYS A 135 6.22 1.23 21.66
C LYS A 135 5.31 0.28 20.86
N GLU A 136 4.02 0.24 21.18
CA GLU A 136 3.08 -0.83 20.81
C GLU A 136 2.64 -0.82 19.33
N PHE A 137 2.50 -2.02 18.75
CA PHE A 137 1.94 -2.27 17.41
C PHE A 137 0.47 -2.63 17.51
N VAL A 138 -0.30 -2.37 16.45
CA VAL A 138 -1.73 -2.74 16.38
C VAL A 138 -1.98 -3.63 15.15
N ARG A 139 -2.82 -4.65 15.32
CA ARG A 139 -3.24 -5.53 14.22
C ARG A 139 -4.18 -4.78 13.28
N HIS A 140 -4.27 -5.21 12.02
CA HIS A 140 -5.12 -4.52 11.04
C HIS A 140 -6.59 -4.56 11.43
N HIS A 141 -7.07 -5.70 11.90
CA HIS A 141 -8.47 -5.85 12.33
C HIS A 141 -8.80 -4.96 13.54
N ASP A 142 -7.90 -4.86 14.53
CA ASP A 142 -8.06 -4.02 15.73
C ASP A 142 -8.11 -2.52 15.35
N ALA A 143 -7.43 -2.16 14.25
CA ALA A 143 -7.41 -0.80 13.72
C ALA A 143 -8.62 -0.47 12.81
N GLY A 144 -9.51 -1.43 12.55
CA GLY A 144 -10.66 -1.26 11.65
C GLY A 144 -10.29 -1.32 10.15
N TYR A 145 -9.10 -1.83 9.82
CA TYR A 145 -8.64 -2.00 8.45
C TYR A 145 -8.77 -3.47 8.03
N ALA A 146 -9.15 -3.71 6.77
CA ALA A 146 -9.19 -5.06 6.21
C ALA A 146 -7.75 -5.51 5.89
N PRO A 147 -7.17 -6.50 6.60
CA PRO A 147 -5.85 -7.01 6.26
C PRO A 147 -5.89 -7.67 4.88
N PRO A 148 -4.78 -7.59 4.11
CA PRO A 148 -4.58 -8.46 2.97
C PRO A 148 -4.76 -9.94 3.37
N PRO A 149 -5.34 -10.80 2.51
CA PRO A 149 -5.65 -12.19 2.87
C PRO A 149 -4.47 -13.00 3.41
N HIS A 150 -3.26 -12.69 2.93
CA HIS A 150 -2.02 -13.35 3.33
C HIS A 150 -1.46 -12.89 4.67
N ILE A 151 -1.86 -11.70 5.12
CA ILE A 151 -1.53 -11.16 6.44
C ILE A 151 -2.53 -11.66 7.48
N LEU A 152 -3.81 -11.82 7.11
CA LEU A 152 -4.84 -12.35 7.99
C LEU A 152 -4.44 -13.70 8.60
N SER A 153 -3.95 -14.63 7.76
CA SER A 153 -3.49 -15.95 8.21
C SER A 153 -2.30 -15.88 9.18
N LEU A 154 -1.49 -14.82 9.11
CA LEU A 154 -0.37 -14.59 10.04
C LEU A 154 -0.86 -13.96 11.34
N GLU A 155 -1.78 -12.99 11.27
CA GLU A 155 -2.39 -12.35 12.45
C GLU A 155 -3.18 -13.36 13.30
N ASP A 156 -3.94 -14.27 12.67
CA ASP A 156 -4.65 -15.37 13.34
C ASP A 156 -3.68 -16.31 14.08
N ALA A 157 -2.47 -16.47 13.56
CA ALA A 157 -1.40 -17.26 14.16
C ALA A 157 -0.56 -16.47 15.19
N GLY A 158 -0.93 -15.23 15.50
CA GLY A 158 -0.20 -14.34 16.42
C GLY A 158 1.17 -13.91 15.88
N GLN A 159 1.33 -13.87 14.56
CA GLN A 159 2.58 -13.56 13.86
C GLN A 159 2.43 -12.32 12.99
N TRP A 160 3.55 -11.67 12.70
CA TRP A 160 3.59 -10.46 11.90
C TRP A 160 4.13 -10.75 10.49
N GLY A 161 3.41 -10.24 9.48
CA GLY A 161 3.79 -10.30 8.07
C GLY A 161 4.68 -9.14 7.64
N GLU A 162 4.72 -8.90 6.34
CA GLU A 162 5.54 -7.84 5.75
C GLU A 162 4.96 -6.44 5.92
N SER A 163 3.69 -6.31 6.33
CA SER A 163 3.04 -5.02 6.59
C SER A 163 2.45 -4.98 8.00
N VAL A 164 2.56 -3.81 8.65
CA VAL A 164 2.04 -3.53 10.00
C VAL A 164 1.46 -2.13 10.09
N LEU A 165 0.55 -1.92 11.04
CA LEU A 165 -0.04 -0.61 11.36
C LEU A 165 0.49 -0.10 12.70
N LEU A 166 0.70 1.21 12.79
CA LEU A 166 1.17 1.88 14.01
C LEU A 166 0.49 3.23 14.25
N TYR A 167 0.24 3.53 15.53
CA TYR A 167 -0.36 4.80 15.97
C TYR A 167 0.67 5.71 16.62
N GLY A 168 0.47 7.01 16.45
CA GLY A 168 1.19 8.04 17.19
C GLY A 168 0.50 8.27 18.52
N ILE A 169 0.92 7.58 19.59
CA ILE A 169 0.31 7.74 20.92
C ILE A 169 0.94 8.93 21.66
N HIS A 170 2.27 9.02 21.63
CA HIS A 170 2.99 10.07 22.34
C HIS A 170 4.03 10.71 21.42
N SER A 171 4.20 12.01 21.56
CA SER A 171 5.25 12.76 20.86
C SER A 171 6.65 12.26 21.21
N GLY A 172 7.55 12.28 20.21
CA GLY A 172 8.93 11.81 20.32
C GLY A 172 9.42 11.05 19.09
N SER A 173 10.65 10.55 19.15
CA SER A 173 11.25 9.73 18.09
C SER A 173 11.14 8.24 18.41
N ALA A 174 10.66 7.44 17.45
CA ALA A 174 10.58 5.99 17.56
C ALA A 174 11.46 5.30 16.52
N LEU A 175 12.44 4.51 16.97
CA LEU A 175 13.23 3.65 16.09
C LEU A 175 12.54 2.29 15.95
N ILE A 176 12.27 1.93 14.70
CA ILE A 176 11.61 0.69 14.32
C ILE A 176 12.66 -0.19 13.67
N LYS A 177 12.77 -1.44 14.12
CA LYS A 177 13.66 -2.45 13.53
C LYS A 177 12.85 -3.63 13.06
N VAL A 178 13.11 -4.10 11.85
CA VAL A 178 12.49 -5.29 11.28
C VAL A 178 13.56 -6.27 10.84
N SER A 179 13.32 -7.55 11.11
CA SER A 179 14.21 -8.65 10.75
C SER A 179 13.39 -9.88 10.39
N PHE A 180 13.98 -10.83 9.67
CA PHE A 180 13.31 -12.11 9.44
C PHE A 180 13.24 -12.92 10.73
N LEU A 181 12.10 -13.58 10.97
CA LEU A 181 11.94 -14.49 12.11
C LEU A 181 12.57 -15.87 11.82
N HIS A 182 12.51 -16.33 10.57
CA HIS A 182 12.99 -17.66 10.20
C HIS A 182 14.52 -17.72 10.04
N PRO A 183 15.17 -18.84 10.49
CA PRO A 183 16.62 -19.01 10.39
C PRO A 183 17.19 -18.99 8.96
N GLU A 184 16.37 -19.30 7.95
CA GLU A 184 16.81 -19.35 6.54
C GLU A 184 17.27 -18.00 5.99
N HIS A 185 16.83 -16.90 6.61
CA HIS A 185 17.19 -15.54 6.23
C HIS A 185 17.99 -14.82 7.32
N LYS A 186 18.66 -15.57 8.22
CA LYS A 186 19.48 -14.98 9.31
C LYS A 186 20.68 -14.19 8.79
N HIS A 187 21.11 -14.45 7.55
CA HIS A 187 22.20 -13.70 6.90
C HIS A 187 21.78 -12.28 6.51
N VAL A 188 20.48 -11.99 6.41
CA VAL A 188 20.00 -10.67 6.03
C VAL A 188 20.02 -9.74 7.25
N GLU A 189 20.65 -8.58 7.10
CA GLU A 189 20.68 -7.58 8.16
C GLU A 189 19.29 -7.00 8.45
N ALA A 190 19.08 -6.59 9.71
CA ALA A 190 17.83 -5.97 10.12
C ALA A 190 17.70 -4.57 9.52
N ALA A 191 16.57 -4.26 8.88
CA ALA A 191 16.27 -2.92 8.43
C ALA A 191 15.73 -2.07 9.58
N SER A 192 16.02 -0.77 9.55
CA SER A 192 15.49 0.16 10.54
C SER A 192 14.98 1.46 9.94
N VAL A 193 13.92 2.00 10.52
CA VAL A 193 13.39 3.32 10.18
C VAL A 193 13.08 4.09 11.45
N THR A 194 13.43 5.37 11.48
CA THR A 194 13.07 6.30 12.57
C THR A 194 11.85 7.10 12.14
N LEU A 195 10.81 7.07 12.96
CA LEU A 195 9.62 7.92 12.81
C LEU A 195 9.61 8.98 13.90
N PHE A 196 8.95 10.10 13.62
CA PHE A 196 8.73 11.19 14.57
C PHE A 196 7.23 11.35 14.79
N VAL A 197 6.81 11.22 16.04
CA VAL A 197 5.43 11.51 16.46
C VAL A 197 5.42 12.93 17.00
N ILE A 198 4.50 13.75 16.49
CA ILE A 198 4.41 15.18 16.80
C ILE A 198 3.00 15.47 17.32
N ASP A 199 2.91 16.32 18.34
CA ASP A 199 1.62 16.79 18.81
C ASP A 199 1.03 17.82 17.84
N ARG A 200 -0.26 17.73 17.54
CA ARG A 200 -0.96 18.76 16.76
C ARG A 200 -1.31 19.92 17.69
N LEU A 201 -0.76 21.10 17.39
CA LEU A 201 -0.98 22.33 18.14
C LEU A 201 -1.86 23.30 17.37
N HIS A 202 -2.75 24.00 18.06
CA HIS A 202 -3.71 24.94 17.50
C HIS A 202 -3.57 26.35 18.09
N LEU A 203 -3.41 27.34 17.22
CA LEU A 203 -3.25 28.76 17.57
C LEU A 203 -4.56 29.52 17.37
N SER A 204 -4.90 30.44 18.28
CA SER A 204 -5.95 31.46 18.12
C SER A 204 -5.38 32.85 18.36
N PRO A 205 -5.71 33.86 17.52
CA PRO A 205 -6.64 33.81 16.39
C PRO A 205 -6.09 33.05 15.17
N VAL A 206 -6.97 32.36 14.43
CA VAL A 206 -6.57 31.60 13.24
C VAL A 206 -6.51 32.54 12.02
N GLY A 207 -5.41 32.49 11.26
CA GLY A 207 -5.26 33.22 9.99
C GLY A 207 -4.38 34.47 10.08
N ASP A 208 -4.31 35.20 8.96
CA ASP A 208 -3.45 36.37 8.82
C ASP A 208 -3.91 37.50 9.75
N THR A 209 -3.02 37.92 10.64
CA THR A 209 -3.27 39.04 11.56
C THR A 209 -2.32 40.20 11.27
N TYR A 210 -2.89 41.37 10.97
CA TYR A 210 -2.13 42.58 10.66
C TYR A 210 -1.89 43.38 11.93
N LEU A 211 -0.63 43.72 12.21
CA LEU A 211 -0.19 44.41 13.42
C LEU A 211 0.59 45.67 13.09
N LEU A 212 0.33 46.73 13.85
CA LEU A 212 1.12 47.96 13.79
C LEU A 212 2.48 47.76 14.46
N GLN A 213 3.50 48.50 14.01
CA GLN A 213 4.83 48.45 14.61
C GLN A 213 4.76 48.82 16.11
N GLY A 214 5.39 48.01 16.97
CA GLY A 214 5.37 48.19 18.42
C GLY A 214 4.12 47.64 19.13
N SER A 215 3.15 47.07 18.40
CA SER A 215 1.99 46.39 19.01
C SER A 215 2.33 44.95 19.43
N THR A 216 1.53 44.37 20.33
CA THR A 216 1.66 42.98 20.78
C THR A 216 0.35 42.25 20.53
N ILE A 217 0.43 41.03 20.01
CA ILE A 217 -0.71 40.14 19.91
C ILE A 217 -0.57 38.98 20.88
N ARG A 218 -1.69 38.63 21.52
CA ARG A 218 -1.80 37.45 22.35
C ARG A 218 -2.34 36.30 21.53
N TYR A 219 -1.53 35.25 21.41
CA TYR A 219 -1.97 33.97 20.89
C TYR A 219 -2.28 33.00 22.02
N THR A 220 -3.37 32.27 21.90
CA THR A 220 -3.64 31.11 22.73
C THR A 220 -3.20 29.87 21.97
N MET A 221 -2.43 29.02 22.63
CA MET A 221 -1.95 27.74 22.12
C MET A 221 -2.59 26.61 22.91
N TRP A 222 -3.21 25.65 22.22
CA TRP A 222 -3.72 24.43 22.85
C TRP A 222 -3.37 23.19 22.03
N LYS A 223 -3.38 22.04 22.72
CA LYS A 223 -3.20 20.71 22.15
C LYS A 223 -4.53 19.96 22.18
N THR A 224 -4.81 19.19 21.13
CA THR A 224 -5.97 18.29 21.10
C THR A 224 -5.56 16.89 21.57
N GLU A 225 -6.07 16.45 22.73
CA GLU A 225 -5.94 15.06 23.21
C GLU A 225 -7.28 14.31 23.10
N GLN A 226 -7.23 12.97 23.12
CA GLN A 226 -8.41 12.09 22.96
C GLN A 226 -9.50 12.31 24.03
N GLU A 227 -9.16 12.88 25.18
CA GLU A 227 -10.07 13.10 26.32
C GLU A 227 -10.32 14.59 26.66
N GLY A 228 -10.00 15.52 25.75
CA GLY A 228 -10.28 16.95 25.91
C GLY A 228 -9.07 17.86 25.68
N GLU A 229 -9.30 19.17 25.78
CA GLU A 229 -8.24 20.18 25.69
C GLU A 229 -7.35 20.10 26.95
N THR A 230 -6.09 19.73 26.78
CA THR A 230 -5.11 19.74 27.87
C THR A 230 -4.02 20.77 27.57
N GLY A 231 -3.97 21.79 28.42
CA GLY A 231 -2.92 22.81 28.42
C GLY A 231 -3.18 23.96 27.45
N THR A 232 -3.73 25.06 27.99
CA THR A 232 -3.73 26.37 27.35
C THR A 232 -2.48 27.14 27.78
N ASN A 233 -1.60 27.42 26.81
CA ASN A 233 -0.47 28.32 27.02
C ASN A 233 -0.73 29.64 26.29
N GLU A 234 -0.43 30.76 26.94
CA GLU A 234 -0.44 32.07 26.30
C GLU A 234 0.95 32.35 25.71
N ILE A 235 0.98 32.74 24.43
CA ILE A 235 2.19 33.14 23.73
C ILE A 235 2.01 34.59 23.27
N TYR A 236 2.95 35.44 23.63
CA TYR A 236 2.97 36.84 23.21
C TYR A 236 3.98 36.98 22.07
N ILE A 237 3.50 37.41 20.90
CA ILE A 237 4.35 37.60 19.71
C ILE A 237 4.52 39.10 19.48
N HIS A 238 5.78 39.54 19.43
CA HIS A 238 6.16 40.90 19.07
C HIS A 238 6.67 40.94 17.63
N PRO A 239 6.16 41.82 16.77
CA PRO A 239 6.71 42.00 15.43
C PRO A 239 8.12 42.59 15.53
N VAL A 240 9.13 41.77 15.27
CA VAL A 240 10.52 42.21 15.16
C VAL A 240 10.74 42.70 13.75
N CYS A 241 10.96 44.00 13.57
CA CYS A 241 11.50 44.52 12.33
C CYS A 241 12.96 44.06 12.22
N LEU A 242 13.26 43.17 11.27
CA LEU A 242 14.62 42.97 10.80
C LEU A 242 15.03 44.26 10.06
N CYS A 243 15.75 45.13 10.76
CA CYS A 243 16.44 46.28 10.16
C CYS A 243 17.64 45.81 9.33
#